data_AF-A0A933NRC2-F1
#
_entry.id   AF-A0A933NRC2-F1
#
_cell.length_a   1.000
_cell.length_b   1.000
_cell.length_c   1.000
_cell.angle_alpha   90.00
_cell.angle_beta   90.00
_cell.angle_gamma   90.00
#
_symmetry.space_group_name_H-M   'P 1'
#
loop_
_entity.id
_entity.type
_entity.pdbx_description
1 polymer ?
#
loop_
_entity_poly.entity_id
_entity_poly.type
_entity_poly.pdbx_seq_one_letter_code
_entity_poly.pdbx_strand_id
1 'polypeptide(L)'
;MGAEAQVLAVPDGREPWFTQHPRLALGVAAASAGAVFILRLAVDGTKDSISMLYVFPVALVALGFGFRAGTAAGVIAVGLLITWTIIANESLSPLGWLTRVTPLLLLGTLVGASSDRMLDARRAERYATAVALLQRDAAEINDSVVQGLAATKWLLEAGEVERAITILSDTTLTAQQLVTRVLGSKSILTLEMRRPQFVTSRRVDPPAV
;
A
#
# COMPACT_ATOMS: atom_id res chain seq x y z
N MET A 1 16.08 -20.20 30.49
CA MET A 1 16.73 -18.93 30.11
C MET A 1 17.03 -19.01 28.62
N GLY A 2 16.14 -18.66 27.71
CA GLY A 2 15.40 -17.39 27.64
C GLY A 2 16.04 -16.48 26.58
N ALA A 3 16.44 -17.04 25.44
CA ALA A 3 16.85 -16.29 24.26
C ALA A 3 15.70 -16.38 23.25
N GLU A 4 14.58 -15.75 23.60
CA GLU A 4 13.52 -15.51 22.62
C GLU A 4 14.11 -14.65 21.52
N ALA A 5 13.97 -15.15 20.30
CA ALA A 5 14.22 -14.43 19.08
C ALA A 5 13.44 -13.11 19.14
N GLN A 6 14.15 -12.06 19.55
CA GLN A 6 13.78 -10.69 19.26
C GLN A 6 14.00 -10.55 17.76
N VAL A 7 13.04 -11.06 16.98
CA VAL A 7 12.83 -10.68 15.60
C VAL A 7 12.73 -9.17 15.68
N LEU A 8 13.83 -8.51 15.33
CA LEU A 8 13.88 -7.09 15.11
C LEU A 8 12.79 -6.84 14.08
N ALA A 9 11.62 -6.41 14.55
CA ALA A 9 10.73 -5.60 13.75
C ALA A 9 11.57 -4.38 13.39
N VAL A 10 12.33 -4.49 12.30
CA VAL A 10 12.84 -3.34 11.59
C VAL A 10 11.59 -2.50 11.39
N PRO A 11 11.49 -1.31 12.00
CA PRO A 11 10.36 -0.44 11.76
C PRO A 11 10.45 -0.14 10.28
N ASP A 12 9.65 -0.82 9.45
CA ASP A 12 9.49 -0.46 8.05
C ASP A 12 9.20 1.04 8.06
N GLY A 13 10.11 1.82 7.47
CA GLY A 13 10.12 3.26 7.53
C GLY A 13 8.78 3.83 7.07
N ARG A 14 7.89 4.01 8.06
CA ARG A 14 6.59 4.69 8.09
C ARG A 14 5.93 4.80 6.73
N GLU A 15 5.00 3.88 6.43
CA GLU A 15 3.95 4.20 5.46
C GLU A 15 3.44 5.63 5.77
N PRO A 16 3.38 6.53 4.78
CA PRO A 16 3.12 7.94 5.06
C PRO A 16 1.84 8.11 5.88
N TRP A 17 1.82 9.06 6.82
CA TRP A 17 0.66 9.23 7.73
C TRP A 17 -0.68 9.38 6.98
N PHE A 18 -0.64 9.94 5.76
CA PHE A 18 -1.81 10.13 4.91
C PHE A 18 -2.35 8.83 4.27
N THR A 19 -1.53 7.79 4.14
CA THR A 19 -2.00 6.46 3.69
C THR A 19 -2.64 5.69 4.84
N GLN A 20 -2.19 5.91 6.08
CA GLN A 20 -2.75 5.29 7.28
C GLN A 20 -4.08 5.92 7.69
N HIS A 21 -4.24 7.23 7.51
CA HIS A 21 -5.44 7.98 7.91
C HIS A 21 -6.08 8.73 6.74
N PRO A 22 -6.75 8.02 5.80
CA PRO A 22 -7.27 8.61 4.57
C PRO A 22 -8.28 9.74 4.83
N ARG A 23 -9.13 9.60 5.86
CA ARG A 23 -10.10 10.65 6.21
C ARG A 23 -9.41 11.94 6.68
N LEU A 24 -8.34 11.82 7.46
CA LEU A 24 -7.56 12.97 7.92
C LEU A 24 -6.82 13.62 6.75
N ALA A 25 -6.22 12.81 5.86
CA ALA A 25 -5.56 13.32 4.67
C ALA A 25 -6.50 14.13 3.78
N LEU A 26 -7.73 13.62 3.54
CA LEU A 26 -8.74 14.32 2.77
C LEU A 26 -9.20 15.60 3.49
N GLY A 27 -9.38 15.56 4.80
CA GLY A 27 -9.71 16.73 5.62
C GLY A 27 -8.64 17.81 5.53
N VAL A 28 -7.36 17.45 5.63
CA VAL A 28 -6.22 18.37 5.49
C VAL A 28 -6.13 18.94 4.08
N ALA A 29 -6.35 18.12 3.05
CA ALA A 29 -6.38 18.59 1.66
C ALA A 29 -7.53 19.59 1.43
N ALA A 30 -8.73 19.29 1.92
CA ALA A 30 -9.89 20.17 1.78
C ALA A 30 -9.69 21.49 2.57
N ALA A 31 -9.19 21.41 3.80
CA ALA A 31 -8.92 22.57 4.64
C ALA A 31 -7.84 23.48 4.01
N SER A 32 -6.75 22.90 3.51
CA SER A 32 -5.70 23.67 2.83
C SER A 32 -6.19 24.29 1.52
N ALA A 33 -6.94 23.56 0.69
CA ALA A 33 -7.54 24.13 -0.53
C ALA A 33 -8.49 25.29 -0.23
N GLY A 34 -9.34 25.14 0.79
CA GLY A 34 -10.25 26.19 1.26
C GLY A 34 -9.49 27.42 1.81
N ALA A 35 -8.45 27.19 2.60
CA ALA A 35 -7.61 28.26 3.13
C ALA A 35 -6.91 29.05 2.01
N VAL A 36 -6.39 28.37 0.98
CA VAL A 36 -5.78 29.01 -0.19
C VAL A 36 -6.81 29.84 -0.95
N PHE A 37 -8.04 29.35 -1.10
CA PHE A 37 -9.11 30.09 -1.76
C PHE A 37 -9.52 31.36 -0.98
N ILE A 38 -9.70 31.25 0.34
CA ILE A 38 -10.01 32.39 1.21
C ILE A 38 -8.88 33.42 1.16
N LEU A 39 -7.63 32.97 1.27
CA LEU A 39 -6.47 33.85 1.18
C LEU A 39 -6.44 34.60 -0.16
N ARG A 40 -6.82 33.93 -1.25
CA ARG A 40 -6.88 34.54 -2.58
C ARG A 40 -7.98 35.59 -2.72
N LEU A 41 -9.07 35.49 -1.96
CA LEU A 41 -10.11 36.52 -1.92
C LEU A 41 -9.74 37.72 -1.04
N ALA A 42 -8.90 37.49 -0.02
CA ALA A 42 -8.53 38.53 0.95
C ALA A 42 -7.35 39.41 0.48
N VAL A 43 -6.59 38.98 -0.52
CA VAL A 43 -5.38 39.66 -0.98
C VAL A 43 -5.61 40.21 -2.39
N ASP A 44 -5.88 41.51 -2.46
CA ASP A 44 -5.93 42.25 -3.73
C ASP A 44 -4.50 42.51 -4.26
N GLY A 45 -4.31 42.37 -5.57
CA GLY A 45 -3.12 42.91 -6.26
C GLY A 45 -1.84 42.05 -6.26
N THR A 46 -1.88 40.77 -5.89
CA THR A 46 -0.67 39.93 -5.94
C THR A 46 -0.62 39.06 -7.21
N LYS A 47 0.34 39.38 -8.08
CA LYS A 47 0.76 38.57 -9.24
C LYS A 47 0.82 37.08 -8.91
N ASP A 48 -0.06 36.31 -9.54
CA ASP A 48 0.02 34.90 -9.97
C ASP A 48 0.43 33.77 -8.99
N SER A 49 1.17 34.06 -7.93
CA SER A 49 1.93 33.12 -7.10
C SER A 49 1.04 32.36 -6.11
N ILE A 50 -0.07 32.96 -5.66
CA ILE A 50 -1.02 32.29 -4.73
C ILE A 50 -1.62 31.03 -5.39
N SER A 51 -1.75 31.01 -6.72
CA SER A 51 -2.21 29.84 -7.47
C SER A 51 -1.31 28.61 -7.27
N MET A 52 -0.02 28.81 -7.01
CA MET A 52 0.93 27.71 -6.78
C MET A 52 0.64 26.98 -5.46
N LEU A 53 -0.03 27.61 -4.50
CA LEU A 53 -0.36 26.94 -3.23
C LEU A 53 -1.41 25.83 -3.42
N TYR A 54 -2.18 25.83 -4.51
CA TYR A 54 -3.07 24.72 -4.86
C TYR A 54 -2.31 23.43 -5.23
N VAL A 55 -1.00 23.51 -5.49
CA VAL A 55 -0.16 22.33 -5.72
C VAL A 55 -0.18 21.39 -4.52
N PHE A 56 -0.15 21.93 -3.29
CA PHE A 56 -0.10 21.12 -2.08
C PHE A 56 -1.34 20.21 -1.89
N PRO A 57 -2.58 20.72 -1.88
CA PRO A 57 -3.76 19.87 -1.70
C PRO A 57 -3.92 18.88 -2.87
N VAL A 58 -3.58 19.26 -4.10
CA VAL A 58 -3.65 18.36 -5.26
C VAL A 58 -2.61 17.25 -5.15
N ALA A 59 -1.36 17.57 -4.76
CA ALA A 59 -0.30 16.58 -4.53
C ALA A 59 -0.68 15.59 -3.43
N LEU A 60 -1.23 16.09 -2.31
CA LEU A 60 -1.60 15.27 -1.16
C LEU A 60 -2.69 14.25 -1.55
N VAL A 61 -3.70 14.67 -2.31
CA VAL A 61 -4.75 13.76 -2.80
C VAL A 61 -4.20 12.78 -3.83
N ALA A 62 -3.37 13.24 -4.77
CA ALA A 62 -2.78 12.39 -5.80
C ALA A 62 -1.88 11.28 -5.20
N LEU A 63 -1.04 11.64 -4.21
CA LEU A 63 -0.16 10.70 -3.51
C LEU A 63 -0.92 9.71 -2.64
N GLY A 64 -1.99 10.16 -1.97
CA GLY A 64 -2.75 9.33 -1.04
C GLY A 64 -3.75 8.39 -1.71
N PHE A 65 -4.33 8.79 -2.84
CA PHE A 65 -5.51 8.15 -3.44
C PHE A 65 -5.36 7.83 -4.92
N GLY A 66 -4.19 8.10 -5.51
CA GLY A 66 -3.86 7.66 -6.86
C GLY A 66 -4.41 8.57 -7.97
N PHE A 67 -4.44 8.03 -9.18
CA PHE A 67 -4.76 8.77 -10.40
C PHE A 67 -6.15 9.39 -10.40
N ARG A 68 -7.18 8.62 -10.04
CA ARG A 68 -8.59 9.07 -10.14
C ARG A 68 -8.85 10.25 -9.20
N ALA A 69 -8.42 10.12 -7.96
CA ALA A 69 -8.60 11.16 -6.95
C ALA A 69 -7.68 12.36 -7.19
N GLY A 70 -6.43 12.15 -7.60
CA GLY A 70 -5.50 13.22 -7.97
C GLY A 70 -6.02 14.06 -9.14
N THR A 71 -6.57 13.39 -10.17
CA THR A 71 -7.20 14.06 -11.32
C THR A 71 -8.43 14.86 -10.89
N ALA A 72 -9.30 14.27 -10.06
CA ALA A 72 -10.46 14.98 -9.53
C ALA A 72 -10.06 16.21 -8.70
N ALA A 73 -9.03 16.10 -7.87
CA ALA A 73 -8.49 17.24 -7.10
C ALA A 73 -7.93 18.34 -8.01
N GLY A 74 -7.22 17.98 -9.07
CA GLY A 74 -6.75 18.94 -10.09
C GLY A 74 -7.90 19.68 -10.76
N VAL A 75 -8.96 18.97 -11.16
CA VAL A 75 -10.17 19.58 -11.74
C VAL A 75 -10.86 20.52 -10.75
N ILE A 76 -10.99 20.11 -9.48
CA ILE A 76 -11.57 20.95 -8.42
C ILE A 76 -10.74 22.23 -8.23
N ALA A 77 -9.41 22.13 -8.21
CA ALA A 77 -8.53 23.29 -8.09
C ALA A 77 -8.69 24.26 -9.27
N VAL A 78 -8.85 23.75 -10.50
CA VAL A 78 -9.17 24.56 -11.68
C VAL A 78 -10.54 25.22 -11.54
N GLY A 79 -11.54 24.50 -11.03
CA GLY A 79 -12.87 25.06 -10.75
C GLY A 79 -12.84 26.20 -9.73
N LEU A 80 -12.04 26.07 -8.68
CA LEU A 80 -11.82 27.14 -7.70
C LEU A 80 -11.13 28.36 -8.33
N LEU A 81 -10.16 28.13 -9.22
CA LEU A 81 -9.51 29.20 -9.98
C LEU A 81 -10.51 29.96 -10.86
N ILE A 82 -11.35 29.24 -11.63
CA ILE A 82 -12.40 29.84 -12.46
C ILE A 82 -13.38 30.64 -11.60
N THR A 83 -13.83 30.06 -10.49
CA THR A 83 -14.75 30.73 -9.56
C THR A 83 -14.17 32.05 -9.07
N TRP A 84 -12.89 32.06 -8.70
CA TRP A 84 -12.21 33.30 -8.31
C TRP A 84 -12.16 34.34 -9.44
N THR A 85 -11.82 33.95 -10.67
CA THR A 85 -11.76 34.92 -11.79
C THR A 85 -13.10 35.62 -12.05
N ILE A 86 -14.21 34.90 -11.84
CA ILE A 86 -15.57 35.45 -11.98
C ILE A 86 -15.87 36.42 -10.83
N ILE A 87 -15.54 36.06 -9.59
CA ILE A 87 -15.79 36.91 -8.41
C ILE A 87 -14.93 38.18 -8.44
N ALA A 88 -13.65 38.06 -8.81
CA ALA A 88 -12.72 39.18 -8.89
C ALA A 88 -12.89 40.01 -10.17
N ASN A 89 -13.74 39.57 -11.10
CA ASN A 89 -13.94 40.16 -12.42
C ASN A 89 -12.62 40.37 -13.20
N GLU A 90 -11.67 39.46 -13.02
CA GLU A 90 -10.35 39.49 -13.64
C GLU A 90 -10.31 38.66 -14.93
N SER A 91 -9.88 39.28 -16.03
CA SER A 91 -9.64 38.59 -17.29
C SER A 91 -8.22 38.04 -17.37
N LEU A 92 -8.07 36.72 -17.28
CA LEU A 92 -6.80 36.06 -17.54
C LEU A 92 -6.56 35.92 -19.04
N SER A 93 -5.33 36.22 -19.49
CA SER A 93 -4.91 35.92 -20.86
C SER A 93 -4.93 34.40 -21.11
N PRO A 94 -5.06 33.95 -22.37
CA PRO A 94 -4.99 32.52 -22.70
C PRO A 94 -3.70 31.85 -22.18
N LEU A 95 -2.58 32.57 -22.19
CA LEU A 95 -1.31 32.09 -21.64
C LEU A 95 -1.34 32.03 -20.11
N GLY A 96 -2.02 32.97 -19.44
CA GLY A 96 -2.26 32.93 -18.00
C GLY A 96 -3.10 31.72 -17.56
N TRP A 97 -4.07 31.33 -18.38
CA TRP A 97 -4.81 30.07 -18.18
C TRP A 97 -3.90 28.86 -18.31
N LEU A 98 -3.16 28.77 -19.42
CA LEU A 98 -2.32 27.61 -19.73
C LEU A 98 -1.27 27.37 -18.64
N THR A 99 -0.60 28.43 -18.18
CA THR A 99 0.46 28.35 -17.16
C THR A 99 -0.04 27.92 -15.77
N ARG A 100 -1.35 27.97 -15.51
CA ARG A 100 -1.95 27.58 -14.21
C ARG A 100 -2.67 26.25 -14.27
N VAL A 101 -3.50 26.07 -15.29
CA VAL A 101 -4.31 24.87 -15.47
C VAL A 101 -3.42 23.67 -15.78
N THR A 102 -2.45 23.85 -16.68
CA THR A 102 -1.60 22.75 -17.13
C THR A 102 -0.81 22.13 -15.99
N PRO A 103 -0.08 22.88 -15.13
CA PRO A 103 0.63 22.27 -14.01
C PRO A 103 -0.30 21.59 -13.00
N LEU A 104 -1.47 22.14 -12.69
CA LEU A 104 -2.40 21.54 -11.72
C LEU A 104 -2.96 20.20 -12.22
N LEU A 105 -3.35 20.14 -13.49
CA LEU A 105 -3.85 18.91 -14.11
C LEU A 105 -2.72 17.88 -14.29
N LEU A 106 -1.55 18.31 -14.77
CA LEU A 106 -0.39 17.44 -14.90
C LEU A 106 0.05 16.89 -13.56
N LEU A 107 0.04 17.70 -12.51
CA LEU A 107 0.43 17.26 -11.18
C LEU A 107 -0.57 16.23 -10.64
N GLY A 108 -1.87 16.50 -10.72
CA GLY A 108 -2.89 15.53 -10.29
C GLY A 108 -2.83 14.20 -11.04
N THR A 109 -2.63 14.24 -12.36
CA THR A 109 -2.59 13.06 -13.23
C THR A 109 -1.27 12.30 -13.14
N LEU A 110 -0.14 12.97 -13.31
CA LEU A 110 1.19 12.32 -13.35
C LEU A 110 1.60 11.79 -11.98
N VAL A 111 1.42 12.59 -10.92
CA VAL A 111 1.72 12.14 -9.56
C VAL A 111 0.76 11.02 -9.16
N GLY A 112 -0.52 11.13 -9.51
CA GLY A 112 -1.50 10.08 -9.22
C GLY A 112 -1.16 8.76 -9.93
N ALA A 113 -0.80 8.81 -11.22
CA ALA A 113 -0.38 7.63 -11.98
C ALA A 113 0.93 7.03 -11.44
N SER A 114 1.88 7.87 -11.03
CA SER A 114 3.12 7.41 -10.40
C SER A 114 2.86 6.73 -9.05
N SER A 115 1.92 7.25 -8.28
CA SER A 115 1.52 6.69 -6.99
C SER A 115 0.86 5.33 -7.16
N ASP A 116 -0.05 5.19 -8.13
CA ASP A 116 -0.67 3.90 -8.45
C ASP A 116 0.36 2.87 -8.87
N ARG A 117 1.29 3.23 -9.78
CA ARG A 117 2.38 2.34 -10.20
C ARG A 117 3.26 1.89 -9.02
N MET A 118 3.55 2.79 -8.08
CA MET A 118 4.37 2.47 -6.92
C MET A 118 3.63 1.54 -5.95
N LEU A 119 2.33 1.75 -5.74
CA LEU A 119 1.49 0.87 -4.93
C LEU A 119 1.37 -0.52 -5.55
N ASP A 120 1.18 -0.60 -6.86
CA ASP A 120 1.09 -1.88 -7.57
C ASP A 120 2.43 -2.62 -7.59
N ALA A 121 3.54 -1.93 -7.78
CA ALA A 121 4.88 -2.50 -7.67
C ALA A 121 5.14 -3.09 -6.28
N ARG A 122 4.78 -2.36 -5.20
CA ARG A 122 4.92 -2.85 -3.82
C ARG A 122 4.05 -4.06 -3.53
N ARG A 123 2.82 -4.10 -4.08
CA ARG A 123 1.94 -5.26 -3.94
C ARG A 123 2.52 -6.48 -4.65
N ALA A 124 3.05 -6.29 -5.86
CA ALA A 124 3.69 -7.34 -6.62
C ALA A 124 4.94 -7.88 -5.91
N GLU A 125 5.77 -6.98 -5.34
CA GLU A 125 6.94 -7.35 -4.55
C GLU A 125 6.55 -8.16 -3.31
N ARG A 126 5.60 -7.67 -2.49
CA ARG A 126 5.11 -8.39 -1.31
C ARG A 126 4.59 -9.79 -1.67
N TYR A 127 3.86 -9.90 -2.79
CA TYR A 127 3.38 -11.18 -3.29
C TYR A 127 4.53 -12.10 -3.73
N ALA A 128 5.51 -11.58 -4.47
CA ALA A 128 6.68 -12.34 -4.92
C ALA A 128 7.50 -12.86 -3.73
N THR A 129 7.73 -12.03 -2.70
CA THR A 129 8.42 -12.44 -1.47
C THR A 129 7.65 -13.53 -0.73
N ALA A 130 6.33 -13.40 -0.60
CA ALA A 130 5.50 -14.42 0.04
C ALA A 130 5.57 -15.77 -0.70
N VAL A 131 5.55 -15.75 -2.03
CA VAL A 131 5.70 -16.97 -2.85
C VAL A 131 7.10 -17.57 -2.71
N ALA A 132 8.16 -16.74 -2.71
CA ALA A 132 9.54 -17.21 -2.57
C ALA A 132 9.78 -17.90 -1.21
N LEU A 133 9.20 -17.37 -0.13
CA LEU A 133 9.26 -18.00 1.19
C LEU A 133 8.58 -19.37 1.19
N LEU A 134 7.39 -19.50 0.60
CA LEU A 134 6.69 -20.78 0.49
C LEU A 134 7.49 -21.81 -0.32
N GLN A 135 8.15 -21.38 -1.40
CA GLN A 135 8.99 -22.26 -2.20
C GLN A 135 10.21 -22.74 -1.43
N ARG A 136 10.87 -21.85 -0.68
CA ARG A 136 12.01 -22.20 0.17
C ARG A 136 11.62 -23.22 1.23
N ASP A 137 10.51 -22.99 1.94
CA ASP A 137 10.06 -23.90 3.00
C ASP A 137 9.72 -25.29 2.45
N ALA A 138 9.07 -25.35 1.28
CA ALA A 138 8.77 -26.62 0.61
C ALA A 138 10.05 -27.37 0.20
N ALA A 139 11.07 -26.66 -0.26
CA ALA A 139 12.36 -27.25 -0.61
C ALA A 139 13.09 -27.81 0.63
N GLU A 140 13.07 -27.10 1.77
CA GLU A 140 13.67 -27.54 3.03
C GLU A 140 12.98 -28.80 3.59
N ILE A 141 11.65 -28.85 3.53
CA ILE A 141 10.88 -30.04 3.92
C ILE A 141 11.26 -31.23 3.04
N ASN A 142 11.30 -31.05 1.72
CA ASN A 142 11.64 -32.13 0.80
C ASN A 142 13.06 -32.66 1.05
N ASP A 143 14.05 -31.77 1.14
CA ASP A 143 15.44 -32.16 1.35
C ASP A 143 15.65 -32.93 2.66
N SER A 144 15.12 -32.43 3.78
CA SER A 144 15.23 -33.11 5.09
C SER A 144 14.57 -34.50 5.10
N VAL A 145 13.40 -34.64 4.47
CA VAL A 145 12.70 -35.93 4.34
C VAL A 145 13.49 -36.90 3.44
N VAL A 146 13.96 -36.43 2.28
CA VAL A 146 14.73 -37.26 1.33
C VAL A 146 16.04 -37.73 1.97
N GLN A 147 16.76 -36.84 2.66
CA GLN A 147 18.00 -37.19 3.37
C GLN A 147 17.75 -38.23 4.47
N GLY A 148 16.74 -38.00 5.32
CA GLY A 148 16.40 -38.93 6.40
C GLY A 148 15.96 -40.31 5.89
N LEU A 149 15.17 -40.34 4.80
CA LEU A 149 14.78 -41.59 4.15
C LEU A 149 15.95 -42.32 3.49
N ALA A 150 16.87 -41.59 2.85
CA ALA A 150 18.08 -42.18 2.27
C ALA A 150 18.97 -42.82 3.35
N ALA A 151 19.18 -42.13 4.48
CA ALA A 151 19.92 -42.66 5.63
C ALA A 151 19.23 -43.87 6.25
N THR A 152 17.90 -43.81 6.42
CA THR A 152 17.09 -44.93 6.91
C THR A 152 17.24 -46.15 6.01
N LYS A 153 17.12 -45.97 4.69
CA LYS A 153 17.27 -47.04 3.71
C LYS A 153 18.66 -47.69 3.81
N TRP A 154 19.71 -46.89 3.89
CA TRP A 154 21.08 -47.39 4.01
C TRP A 154 21.29 -48.22 5.29
N LEU A 155 20.75 -47.77 6.43
CA LEU A 155 20.83 -48.52 7.69
C LEU A 155 20.09 -49.85 7.63
N LEU A 156 18.93 -49.90 6.96
CA LEU A 156 18.19 -51.14 6.73
C LEU A 156 18.98 -52.11 5.85
N GLU A 157 19.61 -51.63 4.78
CA GLU A 157 20.46 -52.45 3.90
C GLU A 157 21.70 -53.00 4.64
N ALA A 158 22.21 -52.26 5.62
CA ALA A 158 23.32 -52.69 6.49
C ALA A 158 22.90 -53.66 7.62
N GLY A 159 21.60 -53.94 7.78
CA GLY A 159 21.06 -54.78 8.86
C GLY A 159 20.95 -54.08 10.22
N GLU A 160 21.16 -52.77 10.29
CA GLU A 160 21.08 -51.97 11.51
C GLU A 160 19.64 -51.48 11.80
N VAL A 161 18.71 -52.42 12.01
CA VAL A 161 17.27 -52.16 12.08
C VAL A 161 16.88 -51.16 13.19
N GLU A 162 17.39 -51.32 14.41
CA GLU A 162 17.09 -50.39 15.51
C GLU A 162 17.53 -48.95 15.22
N ARG A 163 18.69 -48.77 14.59
CA ARG A 163 19.17 -47.42 14.20
C ARG A 163 18.32 -46.85 13.07
N ALA A 164 17.92 -47.67 12.10
CA ALA A 164 17.02 -47.24 11.04
C ALA A 164 15.68 -46.74 11.57
N ILE A 165 15.08 -47.46 12.53
CA ILE A 165 13.81 -47.04 13.18
C ILE A 165 13.96 -45.69 13.89
N THR A 166 15.11 -45.48 14.56
CA THR A 166 15.40 -44.22 15.26
C THR A 166 15.47 -43.04 14.28
N ILE A 167 16.28 -43.17 13.21
CA ILE A 167 16.42 -42.11 12.19
C ILE A 167 15.10 -41.82 11.49
N LEU A 168 14.29 -42.84 11.19
CA LEU A 168 12.97 -42.65 10.58
C LEU A 168 12.00 -41.89 11.50
N SER A 169 12.03 -42.19 12.80
CA SER A 169 11.20 -41.51 13.81
C SER A 169 11.59 -40.04 13.94
N ASP A 170 12.90 -39.75 14.00
CA ASP A 170 13.44 -38.38 14.05
C ASP A 170 13.12 -37.60 12.77
N THR A 171 13.21 -38.24 11.61
CA THR A 171 12.84 -37.65 10.31
C THR A 171 11.36 -37.29 10.29
N THR A 172 10.50 -38.17 10.80
CA THR A 172 9.04 -37.93 10.86
C THR A 172 8.71 -36.76 11.79
N LEU A 173 9.35 -36.69 12.97
CA LEU A 173 9.18 -35.58 13.91
C LEU A 173 9.66 -34.26 13.30
N THR A 174 10.81 -34.27 12.63
CA THR A 174 11.36 -33.10 11.94
C THR A 174 10.41 -32.61 10.84
N ALA A 175 9.89 -33.53 10.02
CA ALA A 175 8.91 -33.21 8.98
C ALA A 175 7.62 -32.60 9.58
N GLN A 176 7.10 -33.16 10.68
CA GLN A 176 5.92 -32.63 11.37
C GLN A 176 6.16 -31.22 11.92
N GLN A 177 7.33 -30.95 12.50
CA GLN A 177 7.69 -29.62 13.00
C GLN A 177 7.80 -28.59 11.87
N LEU A 178 8.44 -28.96 10.75
CA LEU A 178 8.56 -28.09 9.58
C LEU A 178 7.18 -27.81 8.93
N VAL A 179 6.33 -28.83 8.78
CA VAL A 179 4.95 -28.65 8.26
C VAL A 179 4.12 -27.77 9.19
N THR A 180 4.24 -27.93 10.50
CA THR A 180 3.54 -27.09 11.48
C THR A 180 4.00 -25.62 11.36
N ARG A 181 5.29 -25.39 11.13
CA ARG A 181 5.85 -24.05 10.86
C ARG A 181 5.24 -23.43 9.61
N VAL A 182 5.16 -24.19 8.51
CA VAL A 182 4.57 -23.73 7.23
C VAL A 182 3.08 -23.44 7.37
N LEU A 183 2.31 -24.33 8.02
CA LEU A 183 0.88 -24.14 8.23
C LEU A 183 0.59 -22.99 9.21
N GLY A 184 1.42 -22.82 10.24
CA GLY A 184 1.37 -21.68 11.14
C GLY A 184 1.59 -20.35 10.41
N SER A 185 2.61 -20.29 9.56
CA SER A 185 2.89 -19.13 8.68
C SER A 185 1.76 -18.85 7.69
N LYS A 186 1.22 -19.90 7.04
CA LYS A 186 0.09 -19.78 6.11
C LYS A 186 -1.18 -19.27 6.78
N SER A 187 -1.41 -19.60 8.05
CA SER A 187 -2.55 -19.05 8.82
C SER A 187 -2.44 -17.54 9.02
N ILE A 188 -1.24 -17.03 9.27
CA ILE A 188 -0.96 -15.59 9.40
C ILE A 188 -1.15 -14.89 8.05
N LEU A 189 -0.60 -15.43 6.97
CA LEU A 189 -0.78 -14.90 5.62
C LEU A 189 -2.26 -14.93 5.16
N THR A 190 -3.00 -15.98 5.51
CA THR A 190 -4.43 -16.11 5.15
C THR A 190 -5.31 -15.14 5.94
N LEU A 191 -5.00 -14.89 7.21
CA LEU A 191 -5.67 -13.89 8.04
C LEU A 191 -5.41 -12.46 7.54
N GLU A 192 -4.19 -12.18 7.06
CA GLU A 192 -3.82 -10.89 6.50
C GLU A 192 -4.44 -10.65 5.11
N MET A 193 -4.53 -11.70 4.28
CA MET A 193 -5.29 -11.67 3.02
C MET A 193 -6.82 -11.54 3.22
N ARG A 194 -7.36 -11.97 4.38
CA ARG A 194 -8.80 -11.88 4.71
C ARG A 194 -9.17 -10.59 5.46
N ARG A 195 -8.38 -9.52 5.39
CA ARG A 195 -8.87 -8.16 5.69
C ARG A 195 -9.40 -7.51 4.40
N PRO A 196 -10.70 -7.64 4.07
CA PRO A 196 -11.28 -6.76 3.08
C PRO A 196 -11.20 -5.33 3.63
N GLN A 197 -10.59 -4.43 2.86
CA GLN A 197 -10.79 -3.00 3.05
C GLN A 197 -12.30 -2.74 3.13
N PHE A 198 -12.76 -2.20 4.25
CA PHE A 198 -14.15 -1.83 4.45
C PHE A 198 -14.58 -0.85 3.35
N VAL A 199 -15.21 -1.38 2.31
CA VAL A 199 -16.07 -0.60 1.41
C VAL A 199 -17.31 -0.28 2.23
N THR A 200 -17.41 0.98 2.66
CA THR A 200 -18.64 1.54 3.22
C THR A 200 -19.74 1.44 2.16
N SER A 201 -20.55 0.39 2.23
CA SER A 201 -21.79 0.30 1.47
C SER A 201 -22.75 1.35 2.00
N ARG A 202 -23.07 2.29 1.11
CA ARG A 202 -24.14 3.27 1.28
C ARG A 202 -25.45 2.50 1.47
N ARG A 203 -26.02 2.58 2.67
CA ARG A 203 -27.40 2.15 2.95
C ARG A 203 -28.31 2.92 1.98
N VAL A 204 -28.91 2.20 1.03
CA VAL A 204 -30.01 2.71 0.22
C VAL A 204 -31.26 2.37 1.00
N ASP A 205 -31.90 3.39 1.56
CA ASP A 205 -33.21 3.24 2.19
C ASP A 205 -34.25 2.97 1.09
N PRO A 206 -35.19 2.03 1.29
CA PRO A 206 -36.28 1.82 0.36
C PRO A 206 -37.25 3.01 0.38
N PRO A 207 -37.88 3.35 -0.75
CA PRO A 207 -38.90 4.39 -0.78
C PRO A 207 -40.07 3.99 0.11
N ALA A 208 -40.50 4.92 0.97
CA ALA A 208 -41.73 4.80 1.73
C ALA A 208 -42.91 4.69 0.76
N VAL A 209 -43.81 3.77 1.09
CA VAL A 209 -45.11 3.50 0.44
C VAL A 209 -45.97 4.76 0.43
#